data_AF-A0AAJ2MEH2-F1
#
_entry.id   AF-A0AAJ2MEH2-F1
#
_cell.length_a   1.000
_cell.length_b   1.000
_cell.length_c   1.000
_cell.angle_alpha   90.00
_cell.angle_beta   90.00
_cell.angle_gamma   90.00
#
_symmetry.space_group_name_H-M   'P 1'
#
loop_
_entity.id
_entity.type
_entity.pdbx_description
1 polymer ?
#
loop_
_entity_poly.entity_id
_entity_poly.type
_entity_poly.pdbx_seq_one_letter_code
_entity_poly.pdbx_strand_id
1 'polypeptide(L)'
;MSPIRRGEKLPIYNRIGVLRAERRMSRAELAAVVGINVQSVGALERGDNYPSLDLAFRICDVFDLPVEAVFSRHEFEAMSSALYRRQSSPRQELHPATHTDESGGER
;
A
#
# COMPACT_ATOMS: atom_id res chain seq x y z
N MET A 1 -24.05 -2.99 17.84
CA MET A 1 -22.59 -2.87 18.04
C MET A 1 -22.23 -1.40 17.93
N SER A 2 -21.56 -0.83 18.94
CA SER A 2 -21.08 0.55 18.90
C SER A 2 -19.97 0.68 17.85
N PRO A 3 -20.01 1.67 16.94
CA PRO A 3 -18.93 1.87 15.99
C PRO A 3 -17.69 2.33 16.77
N ILE A 4 -16.59 1.60 16.63
CA ILE A 4 -15.28 2.01 17.15
C ILE A 4 -14.93 3.31 16.42
N ARG A 5 -15.18 4.44 17.07
CA ARG A 5 -14.74 5.76 16.61
C ARG A 5 -13.22 5.76 16.61
N ARG A 6 -12.67 6.15 15.46
CA ARG A 6 -11.26 6.47 15.18
C ARG A 6 -10.47 6.78 16.46
N GLY A 7 -9.67 5.83 16.93
CA GLY A 7 -8.60 6.18 17.86
C GLY A 7 -7.57 6.98 17.07
N GLU A 8 -7.50 8.30 17.26
CA GLU A 8 -6.56 9.20 16.55
C GLU A 8 -5.13 8.68 16.52
N LYS A 9 -4.74 7.91 17.53
CA LYS A 9 -3.37 7.41 17.69
C LYS A 9 -2.96 6.37 16.66
N LEU A 10 -3.89 5.73 15.95
CA LEU A 10 -3.62 4.50 15.21
C LEU A 10 -4.56 4.32 14.00
N PRO A 11 -4.45 5.12 12.92
CA PRO A 11 -5.26 4.95 11.71
C PRO A 11 -5.00 3.63 10.98
N ILE A 12 -6.03 3.07 10.36
CA ILE A 12 -5.92 1.95 9.41
C ILE A 12 -6.28 2.48 8.03
N TYR A 13 -5.30 2.48 7.13
CA TYR A 13 -5.47 2.76 5.71
C TYR A 13 -5.84 1.47 4.98
N ASN A 14 -6.54 1.59 3.86
CA ASN A 14 -6.93 0.44 3.05
C ASN A 14 -6.82 0.74 1.55
N ARG A 15 -6.71 -0.33 0.75
CA ARG A 15 -6.70 -0.28 -0.73
C ARG A 15 -7.99 -0.80 -1.36
N ILE A 16 -9.07 -0.98 -0.60
CA ILE A 16 -10.30 -1.64 -1.08
C ILE A 16 -10.84 -1.00 -2.37
N GLY A 17 -10.89 0.33 -2.41
CA GLY A 17 -11.38 1.05 -3.59
C GLY A 17 -10.51 0.85 -4.83
N VAL A 18 -9.19 0.80 -4.66
CA VAL A 18 -8.22 0.56 -5.74
C VAL A 18 -8.34 -0.88 -6.23
N LEU A 19 -8.31 -1.86 -5.32
CA LEU A 19 -8.40 -3.29 -5.63
C LEU A 19 -9.71 -3.64 -6.34
N ARG A 20 -10.84 -3.03 -5.93
CA ARG A 20 -12.09 -3.16 -6.67
C ARG A 20 -11.98 -2.60 -8.09
N ALA A 21 -11.41 -1.40 -8.25
CA ALA A 21 -11.29 -0.78 -9.56
C ALA A 21 -10.42 -1.63 -10.51
N GLU A 22 -9.32 -2.20 -10.01
CA GLU A 22 -8.46 -3.14 -10.73
C GLU A 22 -9.24 -4.36 -11.23
N ARG A 23 -10.15 -4.89 -10.42
CA ARG A 23 -11.02 -6.03 -10.76
C ARG A 23 -12.32 -5.65 -11.47
N ARG A 24 -12.53 -4.36 -11.80
CA ARG A 24 -13.81 -3.81 -12.31
C ARG A 24 -15.02 -4.20 -11.45
N MET A 25 -14.80 -4.38 -10.15
CA MET A 25 -15.80 -4.81 -9.19
C MET A 25 -16.53 -3.59 -8.60
N SER A 26 -17.85 -3.61 -8.60
CA SER A 26 -18.70 -2.61 -7.96
C SER A 26 -18.74 -2.78 -6.44
N ARG A 27 -19.18 -1.73 -5.73
CA ARG A 27 -19.41 -1.82 -4.27
C ARG A 27 -20.50 -2.83 -3.93
N ALA A 28 -21.51 -2.96 -4.78
CA ALA A 28 -22.62 -3.89 -4.58
C ALA A 28 -22.16 -5.35 -4.68
N GLU A 29 -21.29 -5.66 -5.64
CA GLU A 29 -20.71 -7.00 -5.78
C GLU A 29 -19.83 -7.35 -4.58
N LEU A 30 -18.92 -6.46 -4.17
CA LEU A 30 -18.10 -6.71 -2.98
C LEU A 30 -18.97 -6.91 -1.74
N ALA A 31 -19.97 -6.05 -1.54
CA ALA A 31 -20.91 -6.13 -0.43
C ALA A 31 -21.65 -7.48 -0.39
N ALA A 32 -22.11 -7.97 -1.55
CA ALA A 32 -22.78 -9.25 -1.66
C ALA A 32 -21.84 -10.41 -1.30
N VAL A 33 -20.61 -10.42 -1.81
CA VAL A 33 -19.64 -11.49 -1.55
C VAL A 33 -19.21 -11.53 -0.08
N VAL A 34 -19.01 -10.37 0.55
CA VAL A 34 -18.63 -10.29 1.96
C VAL A 34 -19.83 -10.09 2.90
N GLY A 35 -21.06 -10.30 2.45
CA GLY A 35 -22.25 -10.30 3.32
C GLY A 35 -22.44 -9.03 4.16
N ILE A 36 -22.16 -7.85 3.62
CA ILE A 36 -22.42 -6.55 4.27
C ILE A 36 -23.29 -5.67 3.37
N ASN A 37 -23.74 -4.53 3.89
CA ASN A 37 -24.46 -3.56 3.06
C ASN A 37 -23.49 -2.71 2.21
N VAL A 38 -23.98 -2.19 1.07
CA VAL A 38 -23.18 -1.40 0.12
C VAL A 38 -22.64 -0.11 0.75
N GLN A 39 -23.38 0.49 1.69
CA GLN A 39 -22.94 1.70 2.40
C GLN A 39 -21.73 1.42 3.31
N SER A 40 -21.67 0.24 3.93
CA SER A 40 -20.55 -0.23 4.74
C SER A 40 -19.30 -0.37 3.89
N VAL A 41 -19.39 -0.88 2.66
CA VAL A 41 -18.24 -0.87 1.72
C VAL A 41 -17.76 0.55 1.48
N GLY A 42 -18.66 1.50 1.21
CA GLY A 42 -18.30 2.90 1.03
C GLY A 42 -17.66 3.54 2.26
N ALA A 43 -18.14 3.21 3.47
CA ALA A 43 -17.57 3.68 4.73
C ALA A 43 -16.18 3.08 5.00
N LEU A 44 -15.96 1.80 4.66
CA LEU A 44 -14.65 1.16 4.75
C LEU A 44 -13.65 1.84 3.81
N GLU A 45 -14.02 2.09 2.56
CA GLU A 45 -13.14 2.74 1.57
C GLU A 45 -12.70 4.14 1.99
N ARG A 46 -13.57 4.90 2.66
CA ARG A 46 -13.22 6.23 3.19
C ARG A 46 -12.48 6.18 4.52
N GLY A 47 -12.37 5.00 5.14
CA GLY A 47 -11.80 4.85 6.49
C GLY A 47 -12.71 5.43 7.59
N ASP A 48 -14.01 5.58 7.32
CA ASP A 48 -14.98 6.06 8.31
C ASP A 48 -15.19 5.03 9.43
N ASN A 49 -15.07 3.74 9.08
CA ASN A 49 -15.21 2.60 9.98
C ASN A 49 -14.07 1.62 9.76
N TYR A 50 -13.67 0.92 10.82
CA TYR A 50 -12.75 -0.22 10.71
C TYR A 50 -13.52 -1.53 10.63
N PRO A 51 -13.10 -2.47 9.77
CA PRO A 51 -13.70 -3.79 9.71
C PRO A 51 -13.40 -4.57 11.00
N SER A 52 -14.26 -5.52 11.34
CA SER A 52 -13.85 -6.60 12.26
C SER A 52 -12.72 -7.41 11.63
N LEU A 53 -11.96 -8.15 12.44
CA LEU A 53 -10.90 -9.02 11.93
C LEU A 53 -11.43 -10.04 10.92
N ASP A 54 -12.59 -10.63 11.20
CA ASP A 54 -13.31 -11.53 10.28
C ASP A 54 -13.63 -10.85 8.94
N LEU A 55 -14.20 -9.64 8.96
CA LEU A 55 -14.52 -8.93 7.72
C LEU A 55 -13.26 -8.54 6.95
N ALA A 56 -12.17 -8.20 7.65
CA ALA A 56 -10.89 -7.91 7.02
C ALA A 56 -10.36 -9.14 6.26
N PHE A 57 -10.39 -10.33 6.87
CA PHE A 57 -9.95 -11.56 6.20
C PHE A 57 -10.86 -11.94 5.03
N ARG A 58 -12.18 -11.83 5.16
CA ARG A 58 -13.09 -12.10 4.03
C ARG A 58 -12.85 -11.15 2.86
N ILE A 59 -12.50 -9.89 3.11
CA ILE A 59 -12.09 -8.96 2.04
C ILE A 59 -10.75 -9.38 1.42
N CYS A 60 -9.79 -9.84 2.22
CA CYS A 60 -8.51 -10.37 1.73
C CYS A 60 -8.71 -11.57 0.80
N ASP A 61 -9.59 -12.50 1.16
CA ASP A 61 -9.94 -13.68 0.35
C ASP A 61 -10.55 -13.28 -1.00
N VAL A 62 -11.44 -12.28 -1.01
CA VAL A 62 -12.03 -11.77 -2.27
C VAL A 62 -10.98 -11.22 -3.22
N PHE A 63 -9.92 -10.63 -2.68
CA PHE A 63 -8.82 -10.08 -3.47
C PHE A 63 -7.64 -11.02 -3.63
N ASP A 64 -7.67 -12.23 -3.05
CA ASP A 64 -6.54 -13.18 -3.07
C ASP A 64 -5.21 -12.49 -2.70
N LEU A 65 -5.24 -11.71 -1.62
CA LEU A 65 -4.12 -10.90 -1.16
C LEU A 65 -3.96 -11.01 0.36
N PRO A 66 -2.74 -10.92 0.90
CA PRO A 66 -2.52 -10.91 2.33
C PRO A 66 -3.01 -9.60 2.96
N VAL A 67 -3.21 -9.60 4.28
CA VAL A 67 -3.78 -8.47 5.01
C VAL A 67 -2.99 -7.18 4.84
N GLU A 68 -1.66 -7.25 4.80
CA GLU A 68 -0.76 -6.11 4.62
C GLU A 68 -0.82 -5.48 3.23
N ALA A 69 -1.29 -6.21 2.22
CA ALA A 69 -1.52 -5.68 0.88
C ALA A 69 -2.85 -4.92 0.78
N VAL A 70 -3.81 -5.24 1.65
CA VAL A 70 -5.15 -4.63 1.66
C VAL A 70 -5.25 -3.52 2.70
N PHE A 71 -4.62 -3.67 3.86
CA PHE A 71 -4.69 -2.77 5.01
C PHE A 71 -3.30 -2.41 5.52
N SER A 72 -3.12 -1.19 6.01
CA SER A 72 -1.84 -0.73 6.53
C SER A 72 -2.00 0.29 7.66
N ARG A 73 -0.96 0.41 8.49
CA ARG A 73 -0.83 1.44 9.53
C ARG A 73 -0.24 2.74 8.98
N HIS A 74 0.28 2.68 7.75
CA HIS A 74 0.82 3.80 7.00
C HIS A 74 0.01 4.01 5.74
N GLU A 75 -0.05 5.25 5.28
CA GLU A 75 -0.70 5.57 4.02
C GLU A 75 -0.01 4.82 2.87
N PHE A 76 -0.81 4.34 1.93
CA PHE A 76 -0.29 3.65 0.77
C PHE A 76 0.26 4.66 -0.24
N GLU A 77 1.53 4.50 -0.62
CA GLU A 77 2.10 5.30 -1.71
C GLU A 77 1.34 5.03 -3.01
N ALA A 78 1.14 6.08 -3.82
CA ALA A 78 0.61 5.95 -5.16
C ALA A 78 1.60 5.16 -6.03
N MET A 79 1.08 4.26 -6.87
CA MET A 79 1.93 3.41 -7.72
C MET A 79 2.82 4.25 -8.65
N SER A 80 2.29 5.34 -9.20
CA SER A 80 3.05 6.29 -10.03
C SER A 80 4.25 6.87 -9.27
N SER A 81 4.06 7.29 -8.02
CA SER A 81 5.12 7.84 -7.18
C SER A 81 6.24 6.81 -6.95
N ALA A 82 5.90 5.54 -6.70
CA ALA A 82 6.89 4.49 -6.51
C ALA A 82 7.67 4.17 -7.81
N LEU A 83 6.99 4.13 -8.95
CA LEU A 83 7.62 3.85 -10.25
C LEU A 83 8.57 4.96 -10.70
N TYR A 84 8.17 6.24 -10.56
CA TYR A 84 8.99 7.37 -11.02
C TYR A 84 10.09 7.76 -10.02
N ARG A 85 9.94 7.48 -8.71
CA ARG A 85 11.03 7.67 -7.71
C ARG A 85 12.28 6.86 -8.06
N ARG A 86 12.11 5.67 -8.66
CA ARG A 86 13.22 4.79 -9.07
C ARG A 86 13.97 5.35 -10.29
N GLN A 87 13.32 6.13 -11.14
CA GLN A 87 13.89 6.65 -12.39
C GLN A 87 14.69 7.94 -12.18
N SER A 88 14.48 8.63 -11.05
CA SER A 88 15.12 9.91 -10.76
C SER A 88 16.36 9.83 -9.87
N SER A 89 16.93 8.64 -9.62
CA SER A 89 18.30 8.55 -9.11
C SER A 89 19.27 8.90 -10.26
N PRO A 90 19.98 10.03 -10.22
CA PRO A 90 21.06 10.25 -11.17
C PRO A 90 22.07 9.14 -10.94
N ARG A 91 22.57 8.53 -12.01
CA ARG A 91 23.76 7.68 -11.95
C ARG A 91 24.83 8.47 -11.17
N GLN A 92 25.21 8.00 -9.99
CA GLN A 92 26.55 8.28 -9.47
C GLN A 92 27.51 7.49 -10.35
N GLU A 93 27.82 8.07 -11.50
CA GLU A 93 28.78 7.56 -12.45
C GLU A 93 30.20 7.96 -11.97
N LEU A 94 30.98 6.92 -11.66
CA LEU A 94 32.43 6.79 -11.72
C LEU A 94 33.29 7.60 -10.72
N HIS A 95 33.70 6.91 -9.66
CA HIS A 95 35.06 7.08 -9.13
C HIS A 95 36.03 6.40 -10.12
N PRO A 96 36.99 7.11 -10.73
CA PRO A 96 38.06 6.44 -11.46
C PRO A 96 38.95 5.69 -10.46
N ALA A 97 39.31 4.47 -10.86
CA ALA A 97 40.17 3.56 -10.14
C ALA A 97 41.46 4.25 -9.69
N THR A 98 41.89 3.86 -8.49
CA THR A 98 43.22 4.08 -7.95
C THR A 98 44.29 3.74 -8.99
N HIS A 99 45.00 4.75 -9.50
CA HIS A 99 46.34 4.55 -10.04
C HIS A 99 47.30 4.55 -8.87
N THR A 100 47.59 3.36 -8.37
CA THR A 100 48.89 3.02 -7.81
C THR A 100 49.90 3.07 -8.95
N ASP A 101 50.88 3.96 -8.85
CA ASP A 101 52.19 3.71 -9.44
C ASP A 101 53.25 4.12 -8.41
N GLU A 102 53.75 3.12 -7.71
CA GLU A 102 55.05 3.18 -7.05
C GLU A 102 56.10 3.05 -8.14
N SER A 103 56.97 4.06 -8.34
CA SER A 103 58.44 3.87 -8.36
C SER A 103 59.21 5.02 -9.02
N GLY A 104 60.29 5.42 -8.33
CA GLY A 104 61.49 6.04 -8.90
C GLY A 104 61.46 7.56 -8.97
N GLY A 105 62.41 8.31 -8.41
CA GLY A 105 63.73 7.97 -7.92
C GLY A 105 64.49 9.28 -7.70
N GLU A 106 65.53 9.18 -6.90
CA GLU A 106 66.30 10.25 -6.27
C GLU A 106 67.03 11.22 -7.23
N ARG A 107 67.33 12.41 -6.68
CA ARG A 107 68.38 13.40 -7.02
C ARG A 107 67.99 14.59 -7.88
#